data_AF-A0A847XPQ1-F1
#
_entry.id   AF-A0A847XPQ1-F1
#
_cell.length_a   1.000
_cell.length_b   1.000
_cell.length_c   1.000
_cell.angle_alpha   90.00
_cell.angle_beta   90.00
_cell.angle_gamma   90.00
#
_symmetry.space_group_name_H-M   'P 1'
#
loop_
_entity.id
_entity.type
_entity.pdbx_description
1 polymer ?
#
loop_
_entity_poly.entity_id
_entity_poly.type
_entity_poly.pdbx_seq_one_letter_code
_entity_poly.pdbx_strand_id
1 'polypeptide(L)'
;MLQRVAVFGKDDNAKTRNAVQTLISEFNRRGIGILINQRPGGIDAGYKGDIEVFNDVSSLQNLPGLILSVGGDGTFLETVLRVKDLGIPVAGVNTGRMGFLANIPNEDLGKSV
;
A
#
# COMPACT_ATOMS: atom_id res chain seq x y z
N MET A 1 8.33 -4.89 -16.12
CA MET A 1 8.43 -3.70 -15.24
C MET A 1 7.16 -3.61 -14.40
N LEU A 2 7.25 -3.12 -13.17
CA LEU A 2 6.09 -2.91 -12.30
C LEU A 2 5.22 -1.77 -12.86
N GLN A 3 3.94 -2.03 -13.14
CA GLN A 3 3.01 -1.05 -13.70
C GLN A 3 2.06 -0.49 -12.65
N ARG A 4 1.59 -1.33 -11.72
CA ARG A 4 0.65 -0.98 -10.66
C ARG A 4 1.00 -1.66 -9.35
N VAL A 5 0.74 -0.94 -8.26
CA VAL A 5 0.90 -1.42 -6.88
C VAL A 5 -0.42 -1.24 -6.14
N ALA A 6 -0.86 -2.27 -5.42
CA ALA A 6 -1.97 -2.14 -4.50
C ALA A 6 -1.48 -1.86 -3.08
N VAL A 7 -2.18 -0.99 -2.36
CA VAL A 7 -1.87 -0.60 -0.99
C VAL A 7 -3.03 -0.99 -0.08
N PHE A 8 -2.74 -1.78 0.94
CA PHE A 8 -3.67 -2.16 1.99
C PHE A 8 -3.30 -1.45 3.28
N GLY A 9 -4.19 -0.59 3.79
CA GLY A 9 -4.04 0.05 5.10
C GLY A 9 -5.22 -0.30 5.98
N LYS A 10 -4.97 -0.63 7.26
CA LYS A 10 -6.04 -0.95 8.21
C LYS A 10 -6.52 0.24 9.03
N ASP A 11 -5.60 1.12 9.41
CA ASP A 11 -5.88 2.21 10.35
C ASP A 11 -5.78 3.58 9.67
N ASP A 12 -6.66 4.51 10.04
CA ASP A 12 -6.63 5.90 9.56
C ASP A 12 -5.80 6.85 10.45
N ASN A 13 -4.84 6.29 11.17
CA ASN A 13 -3.96 7.08 12.03
C ASN A 13 -2.96 7.93 11.19
N ALA A 14 -2.41 8.97 11.81
CA ALA A 14 -1.53 9.92 11.11
C ALA A 14 -0.27 9.26 10.50
N LYS A 15 0.28 8.21 11.14
CA LYS A 15 1.47 7.52 10.62
C LYS A 15 1.15 6.71 9.37
N THR A 16 0.03 5.99 9.36
CA THR A 16 -0.45 5.25 8.18
C THR A 16 -0.77 6.22 7.04
N ARG A 17 -1.44 7.33 7.32
CA ARG A 17 -1.71 8.36 6.31
C ARG A 17 -0.43 8.93 5.70
N ASN A 18 0.56 9.27 6.52
CA ASN A 18 1.86 9.75 6.04
C ASN A 18 2.60 8.68 5.20
N ALA A 19 2.55 7.41 5.61
CA ALA A 19 3.17 6.32 4.85
C ALA A 19 2.51 6.17 3.46
N VAL A 20 1.19 6.08 3.42
CA VAL A 20 0.41 6.02 2.17
C VAL A 20 0.70 7.24 1.31
N GLN A 21 0.82 8.42 1.91
CA GLN A 21 1.14 9.65 1.21
C GLN A 21 2.52 9.62 0.54
N THR A 22 3.53 9.11 1.24
CA THR A 22 4.86 8.90 0.67
C THR A 22 4.82 7.90 -0.48
N LEU A 23 4.12 6.77 -0.33
CA LEU A 23 3.95 5.78 -1.40
C LEU A 23 3.32 6.40 -2.65
N ILE A 24 2.26 7.20 -2.47
CA ILE A 24 1.60 7.92 -3.55
C ILE A 24 2.58 8.82 -4.30
N SER A 25 3.34 9.64 -3.59
CA SER A 25 4.31 10.55 -4.20
C SER A 25 5.40 9.80 -4.97
N GLU A 26 5.94 8.72 -4.39
CA GLU A 26 7.05 7.97 -4.98
C GLU A 26 6.66 7.19 -6.23
N PHE A 27 5.53 6.48 -6.21
CA PHE A 27 5.10 5.72 -7.38
C PHE A 27 4.60 6.63 -8.51
N ASN A 28 3.91 7.73 -8.19
CA ASN A 28 3.53 8.72 -9.21
C ASN A 28 4.76 9.31 -9.92
N ARG A 29 5.83 9.63 -9.17
CA ARG A 29 7.10 10.11 -9.76
C ARG A 29 7.72 9.11 -10.74
N ARG A 30 7.42 7.81 -10.58
CA ARG A 30 7.92 6.71 -11.42
C ARG A 30 6.93 6.28 -12.51
N GLY A 31 5.77 6.92 -12.60
CA GLY A 31 4.70 6.53 -13.54
C GLY A 31 4.05 5.19 -13.21
N ILE A 32 4.11 4.76 -11.94
CA ILE A 32 3.49 3.52 -11.46
C ILE A 32 2.13 3.86 -10.88
N GLY A 33 1.07 3.21 -11.36
CA GLY A 33 -0.30 3.42 -10.87
C GLY A 33 -0.51 2.83 -9.48
N ILE A 34 -1.40 3.43 -8.70
CA ILE A 34 -1.71 2.98 -7.34
C ILE A 34 -3.16 2.57 -7.23
N LEU A 35 -3.38 1.43 -6.59
CA LEU A 35 -4.68 0.96 -6.15
C LEU A 35 -4.73 1.03 -4.63
N ILE A 36 -5.73 1.64 -4.01
CA ILE A 36 -5.83 1.76 -2.55
C ILE A 36 -7.05 0.98 -2.05
N ASN A 37 -6.81 0.04 -1.13
CA ASN A 37 -7.88 -0.64 -0.41
C ASN A 37 -8.46 0.32 0.62
N GLN A 38 -9.62 0.90 0.30
CA GLN A 38 -10.32 1.93 1.08
C GLN A 38 -9.52 3.24 1.21
N ARG A 39 -10.13 4.39 0.84
CA ARG A 39 -9.45 5.70 0.90
C ARG A 39 -9.27 6.14 2.37
N PRO A 40 -8.04 6.33 2.88
CA PRO A 40 -7.81 6.92 4.19
C PRO A 40 -8.36 8.37 4.23
N GLY A 41 -8.85 8.80 5.39
CA GLY A 41 -9.41 10.14 5.57
C GLY A 41 -8.34 11.22 5.43
N GLY A 42 -8.63 12.31 4.72
CA GLY A 42 -7.69 13.43 4.60
C GLY A 42 -6.50 13.17 3.67
N ILE A 43 -6.56 12.19 2.77
CA ILE A 43 -5.75 12.21 1.54
C ILE A 43 -6.40 13.22 0.59
N ASP A 44 -5.85 14.43 0.54
CA ASP A 44 -6.39 15.57 -0.20
C ASP A 44 -6.54 15.33 -1.70
N ALA A 45 -7.51 16.01 -2.30
CA ALA A 45 -7.89 15.96 -3.71
C ALA A 45 -6.85 16.53 -4.70
N GLY A 46 -5.60 16.75 -4.27
CA GLY A 46 -4.53 17.39 -5.05
C GLY A 46 -3.70 16.45 -5.94
N TYR A 47 -3.94 15.13 -5.90
CA TYR A 47 -3.13 14.17 -6.65
C TYR A 47 -3.54 14.07 -8.12
N LYS A 48 -2.59 14.30 -9.02
CA LYS A 48 -2.75 14.19 -10.49
C LYS A 48 -2.41 12.79 -11.05
N GLY A 49 -2.28 11.77 -10.20
CA GLY A 49 -1.88 10.41 -10.58
C GLY A 49 -3.06 9.44 -10.77
N ASP A 50 -2.80 8.30 -11.41
CA ASP A 50 -3.76 7.20 -11.60
C ASP A 50 -3.96 6.45 -10.26
N ILE A 51 -4.81 7.01 -9.40
CA ILE A 51 -5.20 6.43 -8.11
C ILE A 51 -6.60 5.84 -8.25
N GLU A 52 -6.67 4.51 -8.19
CA GLU A 52 -7.92 3.77 -8.13
C GLU A 52 -8.21 3.35 -6.69
N VAL A 53 -9.47 3.42 -6.26
CA VAL A 53 -9.89 2.92 -4.95
C VAL A 53 -10.67 1.63 -5.16
N PHE A 54 -10.32 0.60 -4.41
CA PHE A 54 -11.01 -0.69 -4.47
C PHE A 54 -11.38 -1.16 -3.07
N ASN A 55 -12.38 -2.03 -2.99
CA ASN A 55 -12.81 -2.64 -1.72
C ASN A 55 -12.31 -4.07 -1.59
N ASP A 56 -12.29 -4.81 -2.70
CA ASP A 56 -11.89 -6.20 -2.76
C ASP A 56 -11.00 -6.44 -3.99
N VAL A 57 -10.02 -7.34 -3.89
CA VAL A 57 -9.10 -7.59 -5.01
C VAL A 57 -9.81 -8.27 -6.17
N SER A 58 -10.90 -9.01 -5.91
CA SER A 58 -11.76 -9.59 -6.94
C SER A 58 -12.44 -8.56 -7.84
N SER A 59 -12.56 -7.30 -7.40
CA SER A 59 -13.13 -6.23 -8.23
C SER A 59 -12.13 -5.62 -9.20
N LEU A 60 -10.84 -5.96 -9.10
CA LEU A 60 -9.81 -5.41 -9.97
C LEU A 60 -9.87 -6.05 -11.35
N GLN A 61 -10.00 -5.23 -12.39
CA GLN A 61 -9.94 -5.72 -13.78
C GLN A 61 -8.54 -6.24 -14.16
N ASN A 62 -7.50 -5.67 -13.56
CA ASN A 62 -6.11 -6.05 -13.78
C ASN A 62 -5.41 -6.17 -12.43
N LEU A 63 -4.79 -7.33 -12.18
CA LEU A 63 -4.06 -7.56 -10.95
C LEU A 63 -2.81 -6.66 -10.85
N PRO A 64 -2.50 -6.12 -9.66
CA PRO A 64 -1.25 -5.39 -9.44
C PRO A 64 -0.04 -6.33 -9.49
N GLY A 65 1.13 -5.78 -9.77
CA GLY A 65 2.38 -6.56 -9.75
C GLY A 65 2.99 -6.71 -8.35
N LEU A 66 2.50 -5.93 -7.38
CA LEU A 66 2.95 -5.92 -5.99
C LEU A 66 1.82 -5.44 -5.08
N ILE A 67 1.74 -6.00 -3.88
CA ILE A 67 0.87 -5.53 -2.81
C ILE A 67 1.73 -5.01 -1.66
N LEU A 68 1.43 -3.80 -1.18
CA LEU A 68 2.02 -3.20 0.00
C LEU A 68 1.01 -3.21 1.14
N SER A 69 1.33 -3.91 2.22
CA SER A 69 0.60 -3.84 3.47
C SER A 69 1.19 -2.73 4.34
N VAL A 70 0.38 -1.75 4.73
CA VAL A 70 0.81 -0.59 5.54
C VAL A 70 0.21 -0.73 6.94
N GLY A 71 1.04 -1.05 7.92
CA GLY A 71 0.62 -1.33 9.29
C GLY A 71 1.68 -2.12 10.06
N GLY A 72 1.26 -3.04 10.93
CA GLY A 72 2.15 -3.99 11.61
C GLY A 72 2.03 -5.41 11.06
N ASP A 73 2.65 -6.37 11.74
CA ASP A 73 2.62 -7.79 11.36
C ASP A 73 1.19 -8.35 11.25
N GLY A 74 0.27 -7.93 12.12
CA GLY A 74 -1.14 -8.32 12.05
C GLY A 74 -1.82 -7.85 10.76
N THR A 75 -1.53 -6.61 10.33
CA THR A 75 -2.04 -6.07 9.06
C THR A 75 -1.44 -6.80 7.87
N PHE A 76 -0.14 -7.14 7.94
CA PHE A 76 0.53 -7.93 6.91
C PHE A 76 -0.09 -9.32 6.76
N LEU A 77 -0.29 -10.04 7.87
CA LEU A 77 -0.93 -11.36 7.86
C LEU A 77 -2.35 -11.30 7.32
N GLU A 78 -3.14 -10.30 7.73
CA GLU A 78 -4.49 -10.08 7.20
C GLU A 78 -4.47 -9.82 5.68
N THR A 79 -3.51 -9.02 5.21
CA THR A 79 -3.32 -8.74 3.78
C THR A 79 -3.00 -10.02 3.02
N VAL A 80 -2.02 -10.81 3.50
CA VAL A 80 -1.64 -12.09 2.89
C VAL A 80 -2.82 -13.04 2.83
N LEU A 81 -3.62 -13.16 3.89
CA LEU A 81 -4.80 -14.03 3.92
C LEU A 81 -5.85 -13.64 2.87
N ARG A 82 -6.03 -12.34 2.61
CA ARG A 82 -6.98 -11.85 1.60
C ARG A 82 -6.53 -12.09 0.16
N VAL A 83 -5.22 -12.18 -0.08
CA VAL A 83 -4.65 -12.16 -1.44
C VAL A 83 -3.83 -13.42 -1.79
N LYS A 84 -3.77 -14.39 -0.87
CA LYS A 84 -2.96 -15.62 -0.97
C LYS A 84 -3.17 -16.41 -2.28
N ASP A 85 -4.39 -16.39 -2.82
CA ASP A 85 -4.75 -17.20 -3.99
C ASP A 85 -4.41 -16.51 -5.32
N LEU A 86 -3.89 -15.28 -5.27
CA LEU A 86 -3.61 -14.46 -6.46
C LEU A 86 -2.16 -14.60 -6.96
N GLY A 87 -1.26 -15.18 -6.15
CA GLY A 87 0.16 -15.33 -6.52
C GLY A 87 0.93 -14.01 -6.63
N ILE A 88 0.40 -12.90 -6.11
CA ILE A 88 1.02 -11.56 -6.16
C ILE A 88 1.96 -11.41 -4.96
N PRO A 89 3.21 -10.92 -5.15
CA PRO A 89 4.11 -10.67 -4.04
C PRO A 89 3.55 -9.61 -3.08
N VAL A 90 3.80 -9.80 -1.78
CA VAL A 90 3.35 -8.89 -0.70
C VAL A 90 4.56 -8.41 0.09
N ALA A 91 4.67 -7.11 0.32
CA ALA A 91 5.68 -6.50 1.20
C ALA A 91 5.01 -5.64 2.29
N GLY A 92 5.64 -5.56 3.46
CA GLY A 92 5.07 -4.88 4.63
C GLY A 92 5.80 -3.60 5.01
N VAL A 93 5.07 -2.49 5.05
CA VAL A 93 5.50 -1.18 5.55
C VAL A 93 5.08 -1.03 6.99
N ASN A 94 6.06 -0.83 7.86
CA ASN A 94 5.86 -0.69 9.28
C ASN A 94 5.61 0.77 9.68
N THR A 95 4.39 1.04 10.16
CA THR A 95 4.01 2.37 10.68
C THR A 95 3.92 2.42 12.21
N GLY A 96 4.23 1.30 12.89
CA GLY A 96 4.14 1.11 14.33
C GLY A 96 5.49 0.88 15.00
N ARG A 97 5.59 -0.18 15.79
CA ARG A 97 6.84 -0.69 16.36
C ARG A 97 7.47 -1.68 15.39
N MET A 98 8.81 -1.77 15.37
CA MET A 98 9.54 -2.73 14.55
C MET A 98 8.97 -4.15 14.75
N GLY A 99 8.50 -4.73 13.66
CA GLY A 99 7.91 -6.08 13.59
C GLY A 99 8.82 -7.02 12.82
N PHE A 100 8.44 -8.29 12.74
CA PHE A 100 9.22 -9.30 12.03
C PHE A 100 8.86 -9.38 10.55
N LEU A 101 7.59 -9.17 10.21
CA LEU A 101 7.05 -9.38 8.86
C LEU A 101 6.93 -8.06 8.09
N ALA A 102 6.45 -7.00 8.75
CA ALA A 102 6.47 -5.65 8.21
C ALA A 102 7.81 -4.99 8.56
N ASN A 103 8.73 -4.98 7.60
CA ASN A 103 10.13 -4.62 7.83
C ASN A 103 10.60 -3.34 7.10
N ILE A 104 9.75 -2.69 6.29
CA ILE A 104 10.10 -1.39 5.69
C ILE A 104 9.74 -0.28 6.70
N PRO A 105 10.71 0.40 7.32
CA PRO A 105 10.43 1.46 8.27
C PRO A 105 9.81 2.66 7.56
N ASN A 106 8.83 3.33 8.18
CA ASN A 106 8.21 4.53 7.60
C ASN A 106 9.22 5.65 7.28
N GLU A 107 10.30 5.77 8.06
CA GLU A 107 11.37 6.76 7.88
C GLU A 107 12.24 6.53 6.63
N ASP A 108 12.38 5.28 6.19
CA ASP A 108 13.18 4.90 5.02
C ASP A 108 12.32 4.50 3.81
N LEU A 109 11.00 4.67 3.91
CA LEU A 109 10.03 4.22 2.93
C LEU A 109 10.35 4.72 1.51
N GLY A 110 10.64 6.01 1.36
CA GLY A 110 10.91 6.60 0.04
C GLY A 110 12.17 6.09 -0.66
N LYS A 111 13.15 5.57 0.10
CA LYS A 111 14.36 4.93 -0.47
C LYS A 111 14.14 3.45 -0.80
N SER A 112 13.18 2.83 -0.12
CA SER A 112 12.94 1.39 -0.16
C SER A 112 12.01 0.96 -1.28
N VAL A 113 11.18 1.89 -1.78
CA VAL A 113 10.22 1.66 -2.88
C VAL A 113 10.69 2.23 -4.20
#